data_AF-A0A8T4L4B1-F1
#
_entry.id   AF-A0A8T4L4B1-F1
#
_cell.length_a   1.000
_cell.length_b   1.000
_cell.length_c   1.000
_cell.angle_alpha   90.00
_cell.angle_beta   90.00
_cell.angle_gamma   90.00
#
_symmetry.space_group_name_H-M   'P 1'
#
loop_
_entity.id
_entity.type
_entity.pdbx_description
1 polymer ?
#
loop_
_entity_poly.entity_id
_entity_poly.type
_entity_poly.pdbx_seq_one_letter_code
_entity_poly.pdbx_strand_id
1 'polypeptide(L)'
;MVKTLFKNENGSIHYGRNAPEGFIAATKEDVATAIANLGVMKLWRCTVCNDMHIGMEPPEECPTCGSIDAYVEINEQELKMVIGL
;
A
#
# COMPACT_ATOMS: atom_id res chain seq x y z
N MET A 1 -11.21 6.32 12.55
CA MET A 1 -9.76 6.05 12.53
C MET A 1 -9.30 6.28 11.10
N VAL A 2 -8.41 7.24 10.85
CA VAL A 2 -8.04 7.70 9.50
C VAL A 2 -6.83 6.89 9.02
N LYS A 3 -6.87 6.36 7.79
CA LYS A 3 -5.72 5.74 7.14
C LYS A 3 -4.81 6.81 6.55
N THR A 4 -3.51 6.56 6.58
CA THR A 4 -2.47 7.49 6.13
C THR A 4 -1.53 6.81 5.15
N LEU A 5 -0.88 7.59 4.30
CA LEU A 5 0.12 7.13 3.35
C LEU A 5 1.50 7.08 3.99
N PHE A 6 2.23 6.01 3.73
CA PHE A 6 3.60 5.79 4.17
C PHE A 6 4.46 5.24 3.03
N LYS A 7 5.76 5.50 3.06
CA LYS A 7 6.75 5.00 2.09
C LYS A 7 8.03 4.51 2.75
N ASN A 8 8.70 3.55 2.13
CA ASN A 8 10.05 3.14 2.53
C ASN A 8 11.12 3.66 1.54
N GLU A 9 12.39 3.38 1.82
CA GLU A 9 13.53 3.78 0.97
C GLU A 9 13.52 3.15 -0.43
N ASN A 10 12.84 2.01 -0.58
CA ASN A 10 12.71 1.29 -1.86
C ASN A 10 11.57 1.83 -2.74
N GLY A 11 10.84 2.86 -2.28
CA GLY A 11 9.69 3.42 -2.99
C GLY A 11 8.41 2.60 -2.86
N SER A 12 8.38 1.57 -2.00
CA SER A 12 7.14 0.87 -1.66
C SER A 12 6.20 1.79 -0.90
N ILE A 13 4.92 1.69 -1.18
CA ILE A 13 3.88 2.50 -0.54
C ILE A 13 3.02 1.62 0.35
N HIS A 14 2.63 2.15 1.50
CA HIS A 14 1.65 1.55 2.40
C HIS A 14 0.55 2.57 2.72
N TYR A 15 -0.72 2.17 2.58
CA TYR A 15 -1.88 2.97 2.98
C TYR A 15 -2.67 2.21 4.04
N GLY A 16 -2.42 2.58 5.29
CA GLY A 16 -2.90 1.83 6.44
C GLY A 16 -3.12 2.69 7.67
N ARG A 17 -3.45 2.04 8.79
CA ARG A 17 -3.64 2.75 10.07
C ARG A 17 -2.32 3.03 10.80
N ASN A 18 -1.28 2.25 10.51
CA ASN A 18 0.02 2.32 11.18
C ASN A 18 1.14 2.40 10.14
N ALA A 19 2.30 2.96 10.53
CA ALA A 19 3.51 2.85 9.74
C ALA A 19 4.22 1.51 10.05
N PRO A 20 4.50 0.66 9.06
CA PRO A 20 5.40 -0.48 9.25
C PRO A 20 6.83 -0.01 9.58
N GLU A 21 7.68 -0.90 10.09
CA GLU A 21 9.08 -0.58 10.36
C GLU A 21 9.79 -0.13 9.07
N GLY A 22 10.55 0.97 9.14
CA GLY A 22 11.23 1.55 7.98
C GLY A 22 10.33 2.38 7.04
N PHE A 23 9.04 2.54 7.37
CA PHE A 23 8.14 3.41 6.62
C PHE A 23 8.00 4.78 7.29
N ILE A 24 8.11 5.84 6.50
CA ILE A 24 7.88 7.23 6.89
C ILE A 24 6.64 7.78 6.21
N ALA A 25 6.17 8.98 6.60
CA ALA A 25 5.04 9.63 5.97
C ALA A 25 5.25 9.81 4.45
N ALA A 26 4.19 9.55 3.68
CA ALA A 26 4.19 9.71 2.23
C ALA A 26 3.06 10.63 1.76
N THR A 27 3.20 11.10 0.53
CA THR A 27 2.28 12.01 -0.15
C THR A 27 1.60 11.32 -1.33
N LYS A 28 0.57 11.96 -1.88
CA LYS A 28 -0.08 11.49 -3.11
C LYS A 28 0.87 11.51 -4.33
N GLU A 29 1.88 12.38 -4.35
CA GLU A 29 2.91 12.41 -5.39
C GLU A 29 3.86 11.20 -5.30
N ASP A 30 4.17 10.75 -4.08
CA ASP A 30 4.92 9.51 -3.89
C ASP A 30 4.14 8.31 -4.44
N VAL A 31 2.82 8.28 -4.21
CA VAL A 31 1.93 7.25 -4.78
C VAL A 31 1.94 7.28 -6.31
N ALA A 32 1.81 8.47 -6.91
CA ALA A 32 1.85 8.62 -8.37
C ALA A 32 3.19 8.14 -8.95
N THR A 33 4.29 8.41 -8.25
CA THR A 33 5.63 7.93 -8.63
C THR A 33 5.71 6.41 -8.54
N ALA A 34 5.18 5.79 -7.49
CA ALA A 34 5.15 4.33 -7.36
C ALA A 34 4.28 3.69 -8.46
N ILE A 35 3.13 4.29 -8.79
CA ILE A 35 2.25 3.85 -9.89
C ILE A 35 2.97 3.94 -11.25
N ALA A 36 3.75 5.00 -11.48
CA ALA A 36 4.53 5.13 -12.71
C ALA A 36 5.58 4.02 -12.88
N ASN A 37 5.96 3.34 -11.79
CA ASN A 37 6.92 2.24 -11.76
C ASN A 37 6.26 0.84 -11.68
N LEU A 38 4.97 0.69 -12.00
CA LEU A 38 4.26 -0.61 -12.00
C LEU A 38 4.81 -1.64 -13.00
N GLY A 39 5.74 -1.26 -13.88
CA GLY A 39 6.51 -2.24 -14.66
C GLY A 39 7.39 -3.17 -13.78
N VAL A 40 7.67 -2.76 -12.54
CA VAL A 40 8.52 -3.49 -11.58
C VAL A 40 7.77 -3.80 -10.26
N MET A 41 6.71 -3.06 -9.95
CA MET A 41 5.92 -3.19 -8.73
C MET A 41 4.48 -3.60 -9.02
N LYS A 42 3.81 -4.19 -8.03
CA LYS A 42 2.40 -4.56 -8.07
C LYS A 42 1.61 -3.84 -6.99
N LEU A 43 0.28 -3.85 -7.15
CA LEU A 43 -0.66 -3.23 -6.22
C LEU A 43 -1.38 -4.32 -5.45
N TRP A 44 -1.42 -4.17 -4.14
CA TRP A 44 -1.97 -5.17 -3.23
C TRP A 44 -3.00 -4.54 -2.30
N ARG A 45 -4.11 -5.23 -2.08
CA ARG A 45 -5.11 -4.82 -1.10
C ARG A 45 -5.39 -5.94 -0.12
N CYS A 46 -5.36 -5.62 1.17
CA CYS A 46 -5.87 -6.50 2.21
C CYS A 46 -7.39 -6.63 2.08
N THR A 47 -7.87 -7.85 1.91
CA THR A 47 -9.29 -8.18 1.77
C THR A 47 -10.09 -7.99 3.06
N VAL A 48 -9.42 -7.90 4.21
CA VAL A 48 -10.06 -7.76 5.53
C VAL A 48 -10.27 -6.29 5.91
N CYS A 49 -9.23 -5.46 5.78
CA CYS A 49 -9.27 -4.07 6.25
C CYS A 49 -9.05 -3.02 5.15
N ASN A 50 -8.93 -3.42 3.88
CA ASN A 50 -8.65 -2.55 2.73
C ASN A 50 -7.34 -1.75 2.86
N ASP A 51 -6.38 -2.28 3.59
CA ASP A 51 -5.01 -1.77 3.62
C ASP A 51 -4.36 -1.93 2.24
N MET A 52 -3.63 -0.94 1.77
CA MET A 52 -3.03 -0.98 0.42
C MET A 52 -1.52 -1.03 0.50
N HIS A 53 -0.91 -1.83 -0.36
CA HIS A 53 0.54 -1.89 -0.50
C HIS A 53 0.94 -1.80 -1.99
N ILE A 54 1.98 -1.03 -2.28
CA ILE A 54 2.61 -0.98 -3.60
C ILE A 54 4.02 -1.50 -3.45
N GLY A 55 4.33 -2.61 -4.10
CA GLY A 55 5.60 -3.32 -3.95
C GLY A 55 5.66 -4.56 -4.83
N MET A 56 6.83 -5.17 -4.93
CA MET A 56 7.01 -6.40 -5.73
C MET A 56 6.13 -7.54 -5.20
N GLU A 57 6.05 -7.66 -3.87
CA GLU A 57 5.32 -8.69 -3.15
C GLU A 57 4.51 -8.05 -2.01
N PRO A 58 3.37 -8.64 -1.61
CA PRO A 58 2.63 -8.18 -0.45
C PRO A 58 3.30 -8.66 0.85
N PRO A 59 3.05 -7.99 1.98
CA PRO A 59 3.45 -8.53 3.28
C PRO A 59 2.65 -9.80 3.62
N GLU A 60 3.30 -10.79 4.23
CA GLU A 60 2.65 -12.03 4.69
C GLU A 60 1.57 -11.74 5.75
N GLU A 61 1.86 -10.83 6.69
CA GLU A 61 0.94 -10.36 7.72
C GLU A 61 0.57 -8.89 7.50
N CYS A 62 -0.72 -8.57 7.53
CA CYS A 62 -1.18 -7.20 7.40
C CYS A 62 -0.81 -6.34 8.64
N PRO A 63 0.02 -5.29 8.52
CA PRO A 63 0.43 -4.45 9.66
C PRO A 63 -0.71 -3.62 10.27
N THR A 64 -1.84 -3.53 9.55
CA THR A 64 -3.04 -2.82 10.02
C THR A 64 -4.00 -3.72 10.79
N CYS A 65 -4.11 -5.01 10.48
CA CYS A 65 -5.14 -5.88 11.08
C CYS A 65 -4.65 -7.27 11.55
N GLY A 66 -3.41 -7.65 11.26
CA GLY A 66 -2.82 -8.92 11.66
C GLY A 66 -3.30 -10.15 10.89
N SER A 67 -4.10 -9.98 9.82
CA SER A 67 -4.51 -11.11 8.97
C SER A 67 -3.34 -11.59 8.12
N ILE A 68 -3.18 -12.91 8.05
CA ILE A 68 -2.12 -13.60 7.30
C ILE A 68 -2.64 -13.97 5.91
N ASP A 69 -1.81 -13.82 4.88
CA ASP A 69 -2.11 -14.17 3.47
C ASP A 69 -3.40 -13.52 2.94
N ALA A 70 -3.71 -12.32 3.44
CA ALA A 70 -4.98 -11.64 3.16
C ALA A 70 -4.91 -10.62 2.02
N TYR A 71 -3.79 -10.53 1.29
CA TYR A 71 -3.59 -9.56 0.22
C TYR A 71 -3.90 -10.15 -1.15
N VAL A 72 -4.63 -9.38 -1.95
CA VAL A 72 -4.91 -9.70 -3.36
C VAL A 72 -4.33 -8.62 -4.27
N GLU A 73 -3.86 -9.03 -5.44
CA GLU A 73 -3.43 -8.09 -6.47
C GLU A 73 -4.63 -7.33 -7.02
N ILE A 74 -4.49 -6.02 -7.21
CA ILE A 74 -5.52 -5.12 -7.71
C ILE A 74 -4.98 -4.22 -8.82
N ASN A 75 -5.85 -3.45 -9.47
CA ASN A 75 -5.46 -2.49 -10.50
C ASN A 75 -5.35 -1.05 -9.96
N GLU A 76 -4.77 -0.17 -10.78
CA GLU A 76 -4.57 1.24 -10.46
C GLU A 76 -5.87 1.99 -10.16
N GLN A 77 -6.95 1.63 -10.86
CA GLN A 77 -8.25 2.26 -10.68
C GLN A 77 -8.83 1.99 -9.28
N GLU A 78 -8.75 0.74 -8.83
CA GLU A 78 -9.17 0.35 -7.47
C GLU A 78 -8.31 1.04 -6.40
N LEU A 79 -7.00 1.14 -6.63
CA LEU A 79 -6.10 1.87 -5.74
C LEU A 79 -6.54 3.32 -5.55
N LYS A 80 -6.75 4.05 -6.66
CA LYS A 80 -7.15 5.46 -6.64
C LYS A 80 -8.46 5.68 -5.88
N MET A 81 -9.46 4.80 -6.08
CA MET A 81 -10.73 4.86 -5.37
C MET A 81 -10.56 4.72 -3.85
N VAL A 82 -9.72 3.78 -3.39
CA VAL A 82 -9.55 3.50 -1.95
C VAL A 82 -8.78 4.61 -1.23
N ILE A 83 -7.77 5.19 -1.86
CA ILE A 83 -6.94 6.25 -1.26
C ILE A 83 -7.48 7.67 -1.50
N GLY A 84 -8.60 7.78 -2.23
CA GLY A 84 -9.24 9.07 -2.55
C GLY A 84 -8.35 9.96 -3.43
N LEU A 85 -7.66 9.36 -4.40
CA LEU A 85 -6.87 10.04 -5.43
C LEU A 85 -7.72 10.38 -6.65
#